data_AF-A0A7S4FL26-F1
#
_entry.id   AF-A0A7S4FL26-F1
#
_cell.length_a   1.000
_cell.length_b   1.000
_cell.length_c   1.000
_cell.angle_alpha   90.00
_cell.angle_beta   90.00
_cell.angle_gamma   90.00
#
_symmetry.space_group_name_H-M   'P 1'
#
loop_
_entity.id
_entity.type
_entity.pdbx_description
1 polymer ?
#
loop_
_entity_poly.entity_id
_entity_poly.type
_entity_poly.pdbx_seq_one_letter_code
_entity_poly.pdbx_strand_id
1 'polypeptide(L)'
;MGTQVFFWTHNEAEEAHKGSQANKHEVTLVLGLTTYLLDNGLLPEQITAVTPYVGQLRALKAALSEHNLGIDVQTVDSFQGGENDIIILSLVRTKALTQFIKREDRMVVALSRARFAMYIFGNASLLEKSGSPHWERAMQLLKQPWGGVRPRLGQALPLCCSRHPTSVAAAYPGRPFPSKFCPNVCGESYEGCDNDNHICTKPCHPGTHEKCPYPCEKILDCGHPCKRKCWQDCDCMVWTEVELGCSHQEMVGYDEDKDEIRYRVVPHVQTVKCGESPLECDRVVPKVRSECMHEVHVPCNVDPNKEACHLCEEEERREAEEAARQKAEEERRALEAQQAREEAEKKAREAREEAEK
;
A
#
# COMPACT_ATOMS: atom_id res chain seq x y z
N MET A 1 -28.20 22.55 -27.58
CA MET A 1 -28.46 22.85 -26.16
C MET A 1 -27.65 24.07 -25.80
N GLY A 2 -28.23 25.09 -25.16
CA GLY A 2 -27.50 26.32 -24.82
C GLY A 2 -26.59 26.15 -23.61
N THR A 3 -25.46 26.86 -23.59
CA THR A 3 -24.51 26.91 -22.47
C THR A 3 -25.20 27.38 -21.18
N GLN A 4 -24.99 26.65 -20.08
CA GLN A 4 -25.46 27.05 -18.76
C GLN A 4 -24.56 28.15 -18.21
N VAL A 5 -25.13 29.28 -17.79
CA VAL A 5 -24.33 30.38 -17.24
C VAL A 5 -24.88 30.76 -15.87
N PHE A 6 -23.99 30.77 -14.87
CA PHE A 6 -24.27 31.26 -13.54
C PHE A 6 -23.31 32.40 -13.16
N PHE A 7 -23.86 33.50 -12.67
CA PHE A 7 -23.11 34.65 -12.18
C PHE A 7 -23.15 34.68 -10.64
N TRP A 8 -21.99 34.45 -10.04
CA TRP A 8 -21.81 34.49 -8.60
C TRP A 8 -21.35 35.88 -8.18
N THR A 9 -22.29 36.67 -7.65
CA THR A 9 -22.02 38.07 -7.28
C THR A 9 -21.43 38.20 -5.87
N HIS A 10 -20.43 39.06 -5.72
CA HIS A 10 -19.86 39.45 -4.43
C HIS A 10 -19.37 40.91 -4.46
N ASN A 11 -19.01 41.42 -3.29
CA ASN A 11 -18.65 42.84 -3.07
C ASN A 11 -17.22 43.00 -2.53
N GLU A 12 -16.51 41.89 -2.36
CA GLU A 12 -15.18 41.83 -1.72
C GLU A 12 -14.11 42.64 -2.45
N ALA A 13 -13.26 43.30 -1.68
CA ALA A 13 -12.34 44.29 -2.21
C ALA A 13 -11.28 43.69 -3.16
N GLU A 14 -11.05 44.38 -4.28
CA GLU A 14 -9.88 44.16 -5.14
C GLU A 14 -8.59 44.70 -4.48
N GLU A 15 -7.47 44.04 -4.74
CA GLU A 15 -6.15 44.39 -4.23
C GLU A 15 -5.12 44.50 -5.37
N ALA A 16 -4.10 45.34 -5.16
CA ALA A 16 -2.94 45.36 -6.04
C ALA A 16 -2.06 44.12 -5.80
N HIS A 17 -1.75 43.38 -6.85
CA HIS A 17 -0.89 42.21 -6.82
C HIS A 17 0.17 42.27 -7.92
N LYS A 18 1.44 42.44 -7.53
CA LYS A 18 2.61 42.45 -8.44
C LYS A 18 2.41 43.27 -9.71
N GLY A 19 1.93 44.52 -9.56
CA GLY A 19 1.74 45.48 -10.66
C GLY A 19 0.44 45.35 -11.45
N SER A 20 -0.51 44.50 -11.03
CA SER A 20 -1.84 44.34 -11.63
C SER A 20 -2.91 44.24 -10.53
N GLN A 21 -4.19 44.20 -10.89
CA GLN A 21 -5.29 43.92 -9.95
C GLN A 21 -5.47 42.41 -9.76
N ALA A 22 -5.87 42.02 -8.55
CA ALA A 22 -6.29 40.68 -8.17
C ALA A 22 -7.40 40.76 -7.11
N ASN A 23 -8.16 39.67 -6.98
CA ASN A 23 -9.19 39.52 -5.97
C ASN A 23 -9.02 38.15 -5.31
N LYS A 24 -8.45 38.15 -4.09
CA LYS A 24 -8.20 36.93 -3.32
C LYS A 24 -9.48 36.17 -3.01
N HIS A 25 -10.59 36.88 -2.83
CA HIS A 25 -11.88 36.25 -2.59
C HIS A 25 -12.33 35.43 -3.80
N GLU A 26 -12.22 35.99 -5.01
CA GLU A 26 -12.51 35.24 -6.25
C GLU A 26 -11.57 34.04 -6.40
N VAL A 27 -10.29 34.14 -6.02
CA VAL A 27 -9.36 32.98 -6.03
C VAL A 27 -9.89 31.85 -5.15
N THR A 28 -10.32 32.13 -3.93
CA THR A 28 -10.89 31.13 -3.02
C THR A 28 -12.16 30.49 -3.59
N LEU A 29 -13.03 31.29 -4.23
CA LEU A 29 -14.25 30.78 -4.83
C LEU A 29 -13.96 29.90 -6.06
N VAL A 30 -13.04 30.31 -6.93
CA VAL A 30 -12.60 29.53 -8.09
C VAL A 30 -11.99 28.20 -7.65
N LEU A 31 -11.15 28.23 -6.61
CA LEU A 31 -10.56 27.03 -6.03
C LEU A 31 -11.64 26.05 -5.55
N GLY A 32 -12.57 26.53 -4.72
CA GLY A 32 -13.64 25.68 -4.17
C GLY A 32 -14.55 25.09 -5.26
N LEU A 33 -14.92 25.89 -6.26
CA LEU A 33 -15.69 25.40 -7.41
C LEU A 33 -14.91 24.36 -8.21
N THR A 34 -13.62 24.60 -8.46
CA THR A 34 -12.77 23.67 -9.20
C THR A 34 -12.66 22.33 -8.47
N THR A 35 -12.37 22.35 -7.16
CA THR A 35 -12.36 21.14 -6.33
C THR A 35 -13.68 20.38 -6.43
N TYR A 36 -14.81 21.08 -6.30
CA TYR A 36 -16.13 20.45 -6.43
C TYR A 36 -16.37 19.82 -7.80
N LEU A 37 -15.99 20.50 -8.89
CA LEU A 37 -16.18 19.95 -10.24
C LEU A 37 -15.32 18.69 -10.44
N LEU A 38 -14.06 18.71 -10.02
CA LEU A 38 -13.16 17.56 -10.11
C LEU A 38 -13.62 16.40 -9.22
N ASP A 39 -14.06 16.68 -7.99
CA ASP A 39 -14.66 15.66 -7.11
C ASP A 39 -15.91 15.05 -7.77
N ASN A 40 -16.65 15.79 -8.58
CA ASN A 40 -17.81 15.25 -9.30
C ASN A 40 -17.46 14.59 -10.65
N GLY A 41 -16.20 14.23 -10.87
CA GLY A 41 -15.75 13.39 -11.98
C GLY A 41 -15.39 14.14 -13.26
N LEU A 42 -15.32 15.47 -13.24
CA LEU A 42 -14.73 16.21 -14.36
C LEU A 42 -13.21 16.06 -14.35
N LEU A 43 -12.63 15.98 -15.55
CA LEU A 43 -11.18 15.96 -15.71
C LEU A 43 -10.62 17.38 -15.73
N PRO A 44 -9.39 17.63 -15.22
CA PRO A 44 -8.78 18.95 -15.23
C PRO A 44 -8.74 19.60 -16.62
N GLU A 45 -8.53 18.80 -17.67
CA GLU A 45 -8.44 19.26 -19.06
C GLU A 45 -9.77 19.82 -19.59
N GLN A 46 -10.90 19.45 -18.96
CA GLN A 46 -12.24 19.94 -19.32
C GLN A 46 -12.58 21.31 -18.71
N ILE A 47 -11.69 21.85 -17.88
CA ILE A 47 -11.93 23.09 -17.13
C ILE A 47 -10.83 24.11 -17.44
N THR A 48 -11.23 25.34 -17.77
CA THR A 48 -10.29 26.46 -17.90
C THR A 48 -10.76 27.66 -17.10
N ALA A 49 -9.87 28.19 -16.27
CA ALA A 49 -10.08 29.47 -15.60
C ALA A 49 -9.56 30.63 -16.47
N VAL A 50 -10.39 31.65 -16.67
CA VAL A 50 -10.08 32.82 -17.50
C VAL A 50 -10.21 34.08 -16.65
N THR A 51 -9.28 35.01 -16.82
CA THR A 51 -9.33 36.31 -16.11
C THR A 51 -8.75 37.44 -16.97
N PRO A 52 -9.27 38.68 -16.89
CA PRO A 52 -8.73 39.80 -17.65
C PRO A 52 -7.42 40.37 -17.07
N TYR A 53 -7.01 39.97 -15.86
CA TYR A 53 -5.87 40.58 -15.17
C TYR A 53 -4.73 39.58 -14.93
N VAL A 54 -3.52 39.96 -15.31
CA VAL A 54 -2.30 39.13 -15.09
C VAL A 54 -2.03 38.90 -13.60
N GLY A 55 -2.35 39.87 -12.75
CA GLY A 55 -2.26 39.73 -11.30
C GLY A 55 -3.12 38.58 -10.77
N GLN A 56 -4.38 38.51 -11.23
CA GLN A 56 -5.29 37.43 -10.91
C GLN A 56 -4.86 36.09 -11.51
N LEU A 57 -4.35 36.08 -12.76
CA LEU A 57 -3.83 34.87 -13.38
C LEU A 57 -2.72 34.25 -12.52
N ARG A 58 -1.77 35.06 -12.05
CA ARG A 58 -0.67 34.60 -11.20
C ARG A 58 -1.19 34.06 -9.86
N ALA A 59 -2.15 34.75 -9.25
CA ALA A 59 -2.75 34.33 -7.98
C ALA A 59 -3.52 33.00 -8.13
N LEU A 60 -4.31 32.84 -9.19
CA LEU A 60 -5.01 31.60 -9.51
C LEU A 60 -4.03 30.46 -9.79
N LYS A 61 -3.01 30.66 -10.63
CA LYS A 61 -2.01 29.62 -10.91
C LYS A 61 -1.28 29.15 -9.65
N ALA A 62 -0.90 30.08 -8.77
CA ALA A 62 -0.26 29.75 -7.50
C ALA A 62 -1.18 28.90 -6.60
N ALA A 63 -2.43 29.34 -6.39
CA ALA A 63 -3.39 28.63 -5.56
C ALA A 63 -3.76 27.24 -6.13
N LEU A 64 -4.03 27.15 -7.44
CA LEU A 64 -4.40 25.89 -8.09
C LEU A 64 -3.23 24.89 -8.09
N SER A 65 -2.00 25.37 -8.21
CA SER A 65 -0.79 24.53 -8.09
C SER A 65 -0.57 24.03 -6.67
N GLU A 66 -0.77 24.89 -5.66
CA GLU A 66 -0.64 24.51 -4.24
C GLU A 66 -1.63 23.41 -3.86
N HIS A 67 -2.84 23.46 -4.43
CA HIS A 67 -3.89 22.45 -4.24
C HIS A 67 -3.88 21.31 -5.26
N ASN A 68 -2.90 21.28 -6.17
CA ASN A 68 -2.71 20.21 -7.15
C ASN A 68 -3.94 19.96 -8.07
N LEU A 69 -4.69 21.00 -8.44
CA LEU A 69 -5.94 20.88 -9.20
C LEU A 69 -5.78 20.85 -10.74
N GLY A 70 -4.57 21.04 -11.26
CA GLY A 70 -4.21 20.73 -12.66
C GLY A 70 -4.90 21.52 -13.79
N ILE A 71 -5.91 22.35 -13.51
CA ILE A 71 -6.65 23.08 -14.55
C ILE A 71 -5.81 24.18 -15.21
N ASP A 72 -6.12 24.49 -16.47
CA ASP A 72 -5.47 25.58 -17.17
C ASP A 72 -6.01 26.96 -16.74
N VAL A 73 -5.13 27.96 -16.74
CA VAL A 73 -5.44 29.35 -16.38
C VAL A 73 -4.87 30.31 -17.40
N GLN A 74 -5.75 31.06 -18.07
CA GLN A 74 -5.38 31.97 -19.14
C GLN A 74 -5.94 33.38 -18.95
N THR A 75 -5.35 34.34 -19.67
CA THR A 75 -5.97 35.67 -19.80
C THR A 75 -7.00 35.68 -20.90
N VAL A 76 -7.96 36.61 -20.86
CA VAL A 76 -8.95 36.78 -21.95
C VAL A 76 -8.28 36.97 -23.32
N ASP A 77 -7.18 37.72 -23.37
CA ASP A 77 -6.44 37.95 -24.62
C ASP A 77 -5.72 36.67 -25.11
N SER A 78 -5.11 35.91 -24.20
CA SER A 78 -4.42 34.66 -24.54
C SER A 78 -5.38 33.53 -24.94
N PHE A 79 -6.60 33.54 -24.40
CA PHE A 79 -7.61 32.52 -24.64
C PHE A 79 -8.42 32.74 -25.93
N GLN A 80 -8.00 33.68 -26.79
CA GLN A 80 -8.68 33.97 -28.03
C GLN A 80 -8.62 32.76 -28.98
N GLY A 81 -9.79 32.21 -29.33
CA GLY A 81 -9.89 31.01 -30.17
C GLY A 81 -9.85 29.68 -29.41
N GLY A 82 -9.60 29.72 -28.09
CA GLY A 82 -9.76 28.56 -27.22
C GLY A 82 -11.24 28.27 -26.92
N GLU A 83 -11.57 27.00 -26.69
CA GLU A 83 -12.87 26.56 -26.19
C GLU A 83 -12.63 25.43 -25.19
N ASN A 84 -13.45 25.35 -24.16
CA ASN A 84 -13.44 24.23 -23.23
C ASN A 84 -14.85 23.87 -22.75
N ASP A 85 -15.01 22.69 -22.16
CA ASP A 85 -16.27 22.18 -21.64
C ASP A 85 -16.84 23.10 -20.58
N ILE A 86 -16.01 23.49 -19.61
CA ILE A 86 -16.35 24.40 -18.52
C ILE A 86 -15.40 25.58 -18.48
N ILE A 87 -15.96 26.80 -18.45
CA ILE A 87 -15.17 28.03 -18.28
C ILE A 87 -15.50 28.68 -16.93
N ILE A 88 -14.45 29.00 -16.18
CA ILE A 88 -14.55 29.75 -14.93
C ILE A 88 -13.98 31.16 -15.17
N LEU A 89 -14.84 32.18 -15.22
CA LEU A 89 -14.46 33.56 -15.49
C LEU A 89 -14.37 34.39 -14.20
N SER A 90 -13.18 34.90 -13.86
CA SER A 90 -12.94 35.78 -12.71
C SER A 90 -12.74 37.23 -13.18
N LEU A 91 -13.71 38.12 -12.88
CA LEU A 91 -13.73 39.51 -13.36
C LEU A 91 -12.93 40.48 -12.49
N VAL A 92 -12.62 40.12 -11.23
CA VAL A 92 -11.75 40.82 -10.27
C VAL A 92 -12.31 42.14 -9.73
N ARG A 93 -12.86 42.99 -10.60
CA ARG A 93 -13.13 44.40 -10.28
C ARG A 93 -14.37 44.58 -9.40
N THR A 94 -14.21 45.36 -8.34
CA THR A 94 -15.30 45.73 -7.41
C THR A 94 -15.46 47.24 -7.21
N LYS A 95 -14.48 48.06 -7.60
CA LYS A 95 -14.55 49.53 -7.47
C LYS A 95 -14.95 50.25 -8.76
N ALA A 96 -14.28 49.93 -9.86
CA ALA A 96 -14.49 50.57 -11.15
C ALA A 96 -14.14 49.61 -12.29
N LEU A 97 -14.95 49.57 -13.35
CA LEU A 97 -14.59 48.82 -14.55
C LEU A 97 -13.50 49.56 -15.33
N THR A 98 -12.53 48.80 -15.83
CA THR A 98 -11.57 49.30 -16.82
C THR A 98 -12.21 49.38 -18.20
N GLN A 99 -11.65 50.22 -19.07
CA GLN A 99 -11.99 50.21 -20.50
C GLN A 99 -11.78 48.82 -21.13
N PHE A 100 -10.86 48.03 -20.58
CA PHE A 100 -10.62 46.65 -21.01
C PHE A 100 -11.86 45.76 -20.88
N ILE A 101 -12.56 45.81 -19.74
CA ILE A 101 -13.77 44.98 -19.52
C ILE A 101 -14.98 45.53 -20.27
N LYS A 102 -15.05 46.86 -20.48
CA LYS A 102 -16.17 47.51 -21.19
C LYS A 102 -16.20 47.23 -22.69
N ARG A 103 -15.10 46.74 -23.26
CA ARG A 103 -14.97 46.44 -24.68
C ARG A 103 -15.79 45.21 -25.07
N GLU A 104 -16.69 45.41 -26.05
CA GLU A 104 -17.56 44.36 -26.58
C GLU A 104 -16.79 43.14 -27.09
N ASP A 105 -15.74 43.37 -27.87
CA ASP A 105 -14.95 42.29 -28.47
C ASP A 105 -14.35 41.35 -27.42
N ARG A 106 -13.91 41.91 -26.29
CA ARG A 106 -13.37 41.13 -25.17
C ARG A 106 -14.45 40.47 -24.32
N MET A 107 -15.62 41.09 -24.19
CA MET A 107 -16.78 40.48 -23.53
C MET A 107 -17.28 39.26 -24.33
N VAL A 108 -17.41 39.40 -25.66
CA VAL A 108 -17.82 38.30 -26.54
C VAL A 108 -16.81 37.17 -26.46
N VAL A 109 -15.51 37.48 -26.53
CA VAL A 109 -14.46 36.48 -26.35
C VAL A 109 -14.54 35.80 -24.99
N ALA A 110 -14.81 36.51 -23.89
CA ALA A 110 -14.89 35.88 -22.58
C ALA A 110 -16.15 35.00 -22.41
N LEU A 111 -17.29 35.41 -22.98
CA LEU A 111 -18.59 34.77 -22.76
C LEU A 111 -18.92 33.64 -23.75
N SER A 112 -18.18 33.49 -24.85
CA SER A 112 -18.51 32.54 -25.93
C SER A 112 -17.74 31.21 -25.90
N ARG A 113 -16.96 30.93 -24.85
CA ARG A 113 -15.92 29.88 -24.88
C ARG A 113 -16.28 28.58 -24.18
N ALA A 114 -17.41 28.57 -23.48
CA ALA A 114 -17.89 27.42 -22.74
C ALA A 114 -18.83 26.58 -23.62
N ARG A 115 -18.48 25.31 -23.82
CA ARG A 115 -19.32 24.36 -24.56
C ARG A 115 -20.54 23.92 -23.74
N PHE A 116 -20.37 23.70 -22.43
CA PHE A 116 -21.44 23.22 -21.55
C PHE A 116 -21.84 24.21 -20.46
N ALA A 117 -20.88 24.70 -19.67
CA ALA A 117 -21.19 25.62 -18.58
C ALA A 117 -20.14 26.71 -18.36
N MET A 118 -20.61 27.86 -17.87
CA MET A 118 -19.80 29.01 -17.51
C MET A 118 -20.18 29.51 -16.13
N TYR A 119 -19.17 29.69 -15.28
CA TYR A 119 -19.31 30.27 -13.95
C TYR A 119 -18.57 31.60 -13.91
N ILE A 120 -19.28 32.69 -13.65
CA ILE A 120 -18.72 34.05 -13.66
C ILE A 120 -18.68 34.57 -12.22
N PHE A 121 -17.52 35.07 -11.79
CA PHE A 121 -17.30 35.71 -10.51
C PHE A 121 -17.08 37.20 -10.71
N GLY A 122 -17.80 38.04 -9.96
CA GLY A 122 -17.59 39.48 -9.97
C GLY A 122 -18.67 40.27 -9.23
N ASN A 123 -18.66 41.58 -9.41
CA ASN A 123 -19.63 42.47 -8.77
C ASN A 123 -20.76 42.85 -9.76
N ALA A 124 -21.94 42.25 -9.58
CA ALA A 124 -23.09 42.51 -10.45
C ALA A 124 -23.54 43.98 -10.40
N SER A 125 -23.57 44.59 -9.21
CA SER A 125 -23.94 46.01 -9.05
C SER A 125 -22.99 46.95 -9.79
N LEU A 126 -21.70 46.61 -9.87
CA LEU A 126 -20.72 47.38 -10.63
C LEU A 126 -20.96 47.25 -12.14
N LEU A 127 -21.24 46.04 -12.63
CA LEU A 127 -21.52 45.80 -14.05
C LEU A 127 -22.79 46.51 -14.50
N GLU A 128 -23.84 46.50 -13.68
CA GLU A 128 -25.11 47.19 -13.95
C GLU A 128 -24.99 48.71 -13.98
N LYS A 129 -24.06 49.29 -13.20
CA LYS A 129 -23.83 50.74 -13.13
C LYS A 129 -22.67 51.20 -13.99
N SER A 130 -22.14 50.32 -14.85
CA SER A 130 -20.90 50.57 -15.56
C SER A 130 -21.03 51.51 -16.77
N GLY A 131 -22.26 51.74 -17.25
CA GLY A 131 -22.54 52.46 -18.49
C GLY A 131 -22.14 51.68 -19.74
N SER A 132 -21.97 50.37 -19.63
CA SER A 132 -21.64 49.47 -20.74
C SER A 132 -22.93 48.75 -21.18
N PRO A 133 -23.51 49.08 -22.35
CA PRO A 133 -24.81 48.52 -22.77
C PRO A 133 -24.84 46.98 -22.78
N HIS A 134 -23.69 46.39 -23.09
CA HIS A 134 -23.50 44.96 -23.29
C HIS A 134 -23.51 44.19 -21.98
N TRP A 135 -22.84 44.70 -20.95
CA TRP A 135 -22.88 44.14 -19.60
C TRP A 135 -24.23 44.36 -18.94
N GLU A 136 -24.84 45.53 -19.14
CA GLU A 136 -26.20 45.80 -18.66
C GLU A 136 -27.20 44.80 -19.25
N ARG A 137 -27.13 44.56 -20.57
CA ARG A 137 -27.96 43.54 -21.23
C ARG A 137 -27.65 42.13 -20.73
N ALA A 138 -26.39 41.77 -20.55
CA ALA A 138 -26.01 40.47 -20.00
C ALA A 138 -26.57 40.25 -18.59
N MET A 139 -26.50 41.26 -17.72
CA MET A 139 -27.07 41.20 -16.36
C MET A 139 -28.59 41.09 -16.39
N GLN A 140 -29.28 41.81 -17.29
CA GLN A 140 -30.73 41.65 -17.49
C GLN A 140 -31.11 40.22 -17.89
N LEU A 141 -30.34 39.58 -18.77
CA LEU A 141 -30.55 38.18 -19.18
C LEU A 141 -30.27 37.19 -18.05
N LEU A 142 -29.26 37.44 -17.22
CA LEU A 142 -28.92 36.59 -16.07
C LEU A 142 -29.89 36.75 -14.89
N LYS A 143 -30.61 37.87 -14.81
CA LYS A 143 -31.73 38.01 -13.86
C LYS A 143 -32.93 37.12 -14.21
N GLN A 144 -33.04 36.68 -15.46
CA GLN A 144 -34.10 35.74 -15.86
C GLN A 144 -33.69 34.31 -15.49
N PRO A 145 -34.53 33.55 -14.76
CA PRO A 145 -34.20 32.20 -14.33
C PRO A 145 -34.13 31.22 -15.50
N TRP A 146 -33.28 30.20 -15.39
CA TRP A 146 -33.22 29.11 -16.36
C TRP A 146 -34.41 28.16 -16.15
N GLY A 147 -35.19 27.92 -17.23
CA GLY A 147 -36.37 27.07 -17.18
C GLY A 147 -37.43 27.51 -16.16
N GLY A 148 -37.45 28.80 -15.79
CA GLY A 148 -38.41 29.38 -14.85
C GLY A 148 -38.10 29.19 -13.36
N VAL A 149 -37.22 28.25 -12.98
CA VAL A 149 -37.05 27.86 -11.55
C VAL A 149 -35.63 28.09 -11.02
N ARG A 150 -34.58 28.02 -11.86
CA ARG A 150 -33.19 28.09 -11.39
C ARG A 150 -32.60 29.50 -11.52
N PRO A 151 -32.09 30.12 -10.44
CA PRO A 151 -31.45 31.41 -10.53
C PRO A 151 -30.15 31.31 -11.34
N ARG A 152 -29.90 32.29 -12.22
CA ARG A 152 -28.64 32.40 -12.98
C ARG A 152 -27.73 33.50 -12.45
N LEU A 153 -28.17 34.22 -11.43
CA LEU A 153 -27.44 35.27 -10.74
C LEU A 153 -27.76 35.15 -9.25
N GLY A 154 -26.75 35.18 -8.38
CA GLY A 154 -26.96 35.15 -6.94
C GLY A 154 -25.69 35.27 -6.12
N GLN A 155 -25.87 35.50 -4.82
CA GLN A 155 -24.78 35.51 -3.84
C GLN A 155 -24.39 34.10 -3.38
N ALA A 156 -25.17 33.08 -3.72
CA ALA A 156 -24.90 31.70 -3.36
C ALA A 156 -25.01 30.81 -4.61
N LEU A 157 -24.02 29.95 -4.84
CA LEU A 157 -24.04 29.00 -5.93
C LEU A 157 -24.81 27.75 -5.49
N PRO A 158 -25.95 27.42 -6.13
CA PRO A 158 -26.63 26.17 -5.88
C PRO A 158 -25.80 24.99 -6.39
N LEU A 159 -25.63 23.99 -5.54
CA LEU A 159 -24.90 22.76 -5.82
C LEU A 159 -25.86 21.57 -5.67
N CYS A 160 -25.60 20.50 -6.40
CA CYS A 160 -26.34 19.25 -6.30
C CYS A 160 -25.36 18.08 -6.38
N CYS A 161 -25.59 17.04 -5.59
CA CYS A 161 -24.75 15.85 -5.70
C CYS A 161 -24.97 15.21 -7.08
N SER A 162 -23.90 14.88 -7.78
CA SER A 162 -23.93 14.21 -9.09
C SER A 162 -24.67 12.87 -9.04
N ARG A 163 -24.53 12.12 -7.93
CA ARG A 163 -25.22 10.84 -7.71
C ARG A 163 -26.60 10.97 -7.08
N HIS A 164 -26.83 12.04 -6.31
CA HIS A 164 -28.09 12.27 -5.60
C HIS A 164 -28.65 13.66 -5.92
N PRO A 165 -29.33 13.85 -7.07
CA PRO A 165 -29.78 15.17 -7.52
C PRO A 165 -30.73 15.89 -6.54
N THR A 166 -31.39 15.14 -5.67
CA THR A 166 -32.25 15.68 -4.59
C THR A 166 -31.47 16.21 -3.40
N SER A 167 -30.21 15.78 -3.23
CA SER A 167 -29.29 16.34 -2.26
C SER A 167 -28.68 17.60 -2.83
N VAL A 168 -29.08 18.74 -2.27
CA VAL A 168 -28.66 20.07 -2.70
C VAL A 168 -27.95 20.79 -1.57
N ALA A 169 -27.03 21.68 -1.93
CA ALA A 169 -26.39 22.61 -1.03
C ALA A 169 -26.26 23.97 -1.72
N ALA A 170 -25.81 24.97 -0.97
CA ALA A 170 -25.46 26.26 -1.52
C ALA A 170 -24.07 26.64 -1.01
N ALA A 171 -23.18 27.01 -1.93
CA ALA A 171 -21.89 27.57 -1.57
C ALA A 171 -22.03 29.08 -1.39
N TYR A 172 -21.44 29.62 -0.33
CA TYR A 172 -21.52 31.03 0.02
C TYR A 172 -20.11 31.66 0.06
N PRO A 173 -19.95 32.90 -0.42
CA PRO A 173 -18.81 33.76 -0.19
C PRO A 173 -18.35 33.75 1.26
N GLY A 174 -17.04 33.57 1.48
CA GLY A 174 -16.42 33.65 2.81
C GLY A 174 -16.68 32.44 3.73
N ARG A 175 -17.38 31.41 3.24
CA ARG A 175 -17.52 30.12 3.93
C ARG A 175 -16.67 29.05 3.23
N PRO A 176 -16.23 28.00 3.95
CA PRO A 176 -15.64 26.83 3.31
C PRO A 176 -16.57 26.27 2.23
N PHE A 177 -16.01 25.92 1.08
CA PHE A 177 -16.79 25.37 -0.01
C PHE A 177 -17.35 24.00 0.40
N PRO A 178 -18.67 23.76 0.31
CA PRO A 178 -19.27 22.51 0.76
C PRO A 178 -19.04 21.41 -0.29
N SER A 179 -17.86 20.80 -0.30
CA SER A 179 -17.53 19.67 -1.20
C SER A 179 -18.17 18.35 -0.76
N LYS A 180 -18.41 18.18 0.55
CA LYS A 180 -19.01 16.97 1.15
C LYS A 180 -20.28 17.33 1.90
N PHE A 181 -21.38 17.52 1.17
CA PHE A 181 -22.67 17.88 1.75
C PHE A 181 -23.74 16.79 1.63
N CYS A 182 -23.51 15.76 0.81
CA CYS A 182 -24.52 14.74 0.56
C CYS A 182 -24.59 13.78 1.76
N PRO A 183 -25.75 13.69 2.47
CA PRO A 183 -25.90 12.82 3.63
C PRO A 183 -26.29 11.38 3.25
N ASN A 184 -26.55 11.13 1.96
CA ASN A 184 -26.98 9.81 1.49
C ASN A 184 -25.84 8.81 1.50
N VAL A 185 -26.19 7.53 1.57
CA VAL A 185 -25.25 6.42 1.42
C VAL A 185 -24.80 6.33 -0.05
N CYS A 186 -23.57 5.90 -0.30
CA CYS A 186 -23.02 5.81 -1.66
C CYS A 186 -23.76 4.77 -2.52
N GLY A 187 -23.92 3.53 -2.03
CA GLY A 187 -24.69 2.46 -2.68
C GLY A 187 -24.07 1.85 -3.95
N GLU A 188 -22.91 2.35 -4.39
CA GLU A 188 -22.21 1.87 -5.59
C GLU A 188 -21.62 0.47 -5.38
N SER A 189 -21.65 -0.34 -6.43
CA SER A 189 -20.99 -1.65 -6.48
C SER A 189 -19.48 -1.49 -6.66
N TYR A 190 -18.71 -2.50 -6.22
CA TYR A 190 -17.28 -2.52 -6.44
C TYR A 190 -16.92 -3.14 -7.79
N GLU A 191 -15.96 -2.56 -8.49
CA GLU A 191 -15.46 -3.07 -9.77
C GLU A 191 -14.86 -4.47 -9.58
N GLY A 192 -15.23 -5.40 -10.46
CA GLY A 192 -14.77 -6.79 -10.40
C GLY A 192 -15.30 -7.60 -9.22
N CYS A 193 -16.31 -7.11 -8.50
CA CYS A 193 -16.98 -7.88 -7.45
C CYS A 193 -18.22 -8.59 -7.98
N ASP A 194 -18.25 -9.92 -7.89
CA ASP A 194 -19.34 -10.75 -8.39
C ASP A 194 -20.56 -10.83 -7.43
N ASN A 195 -20.52 -10.16 -6.28
CA ASN A 195 -21.57 -10.23 -5.27
C ASN A 195 -22.35 -8.91 -5.20
N ASP A 196 -23.61 -8.93 -5.64
CA ASP A 196 -24.50 -7.77 -5.67
C ASP A 196 -24.78 -7.15 -4.29
N ASN A 197 -24.57 -7.90 -3.20
CA ASN A 197 -24.73 -7.39 -1.83
C ASN A 197 -23.49 -6.63 -1.33
N HIS A 198 -22.37 -6.70 -2.05
CA HIS A 198 -21.17 -5.94 -1.73
C HIS A 198 -21.25 -4.55 -2.33
N ILE A 199 -21.89 -3.65 -1.59
CA ILE A 199 -22.06 -2.25 -1.98
C ILE A 199 -21.33 -1.30 -1.02
N CYS A 200 -21.02 -0.09 -1.48
CA CYS A 200 -20.43 0.92 -0.62
C CYS A 200 -21.45 1.53 0.34
N THR A 201 -21.28 1.25 1.63
CA THR A 201 -22.14 1.77 2.70
C THR A 201 -21.62 3.08 3.32
N LYS A 202 -20.52 3.63 2.80
CA LYS A 202 -19.99 4.93 3.24
C LYS A 202 -20.94 6.08 2.84
N PRO A 203 -20.84 7.24 3.50
CA PRO A 203 -21.46 8.46 3.00
C PRO A 203 -21.03 8.72 1.55
N CYS A 204 -21.93 9.28 0.75
CA CYS A 204 -21.70 9.57 -0.66
C CYS A 204 -20.39 10.33 -0.84
N HIS A 205 -19.52 9.80 -1.70
CA HIS A 205 -18.15 10.30 -1.88
C HIS A 205 -17.71 10.23 -3.33
N PRO A 206 -16.79 11.10 -3.75
CA PRO A 206 -16.29 11.13 -5.13
C PRO A 206 -15.34 9.96 -5.49
N GLY A 207 -14.79 9.25 -4.50
CA GLY A 207 -13.78 8.20 -4.71
C GLY A 207 -14.22 6.97 -5.50
N THR A 208 -13.23 6.19 -5.96
CA THR A 208 -13.41 4.98 -6.78
C THR A 208 -13.77 3.75 -5.94
N HIS A 209 -14.37 2.75 -6.59
CA HIS A 209 -14.84 1.51 -5.96
C HIS A 209 -14.08 0.29 -6.50
N GLU A 210 -12.77 0.39 -6.67
CA GLU A 210 -11.94 -0.68 -7.24
C GLU A 210 -11.70 -1.87 -6.29
N LYS A 211 -11.72 -1.64 -4.97
CA LYS A 211 -11.33 -2.64 -3.96
C LYS A 211 -12.47 -2.96 -3.01
N CYS A 212 -13.17 -4.06 -3.28
CA CYS A 212 -14.25 -4.56 -2.43
C CYS A 212 -13.76 -4.99 -1.03
N PRO A 213 -14.11 -4.28 0.06
CA PRO A 213 -13.56 -4.52 1.39
C PRO A 213 -14.18 -5.72 2.12
N TYR A 214 -15.24 -6.30 1.56
CA TYR A 214 -15.98 -7.42 2.15
C TYR A 214 -15.15 -8.70 2.18
N PRO A 215 -15.43 -9.61 3.13
CA PRO A 215 -14.83 -10.94 3.12
C PRO A 215 -15.20 -11.69 1.83
N CYS A 216 -14.29 -12.50 1.33
CA CYS A 216 -14.55 -13.36 0.18
C CYS A 216 -15.47 -14.52 0.61
N GLU A 217 -16.57 -14.73 -0.11
CA GLU A 217 -17.52 -15.84 0.14
C GLU A 217 -17.22 -17.07 -0.75
N LYS A 218 -16.12 -17.06 -1.51
CA LYS A 218 -15.75 -18.18 -2.39
C LYS A 218 -15.27 -19.38 -1.56
N ILE A 219 -15.75 -20.56 -1.91
CA ILE A 219 -15.17 -21.84 -1.49
C ILE A 219 -14.09 -22.20 -2.51
N LEU A 220 -12.88 -22.46 -2.02
CA LEU A 220 -11.73 -22.80 -2.86
C LEU A 220 -11.85 -24.22 -3.40
N ASP A 221 -11.07 -24.57 -4.43
CA ASP A 221 -11.06 -25.91 -5.02
C ASP A 221 -10.71 -27.02 -4.00
N CYS A 222 -9.94 -26.67 -2.96
CA CYS A 222 -9.65 -27.57 -1.85
C CYS A 222 -10.82 -27.78 -0.87
N GLY A 223 -11.99 -27.17 -1.12
CA GLY A 223 -13.20 -27.25 -0.29
C GLY A 223 -13.24 -26.30 0.91
N HIS A 224 -12.17 -25.53 1.16
CA HIS A 224 -12.10 -24.60 2.29
C HIS A 224 -12.67 -23.21 1.95
N PRO A 225 -13.33 -22.52 2.91
CA PRO A 225 -13.79 -21.15 2.69
C PRO A 225 -12.61 -20.17 2.64
N CYS A 226 -12.65 -19.24 1.68
CA CYS A 226 -11.67 -18.18 1.57
C CYS A 226 -11.76 -17.23 2.78
N LYS A 227 -10.61 -16.83 3.33
CA LYS A 227 -10.52 -15.87 4.46
C LYS A 227 -9.96 -14.51 4.06
N ARG A 228 -9.73 -14.28 2.76
CA ARG A 228 -9.24 -13.00 2.23
C ARG A 228 -10.38 -12.05 1.92
N LYS A 229 -10.05 -10.80 1.58
CA LYS A 229 -11.04 -9.84 1.07
C LYS A 229 -11.42 -10.19 -0.37
N CYS A 230 -12.62 -9.80 -0.79
CA CYS A 230 -13.17 -10.16 -2.08
C CYS A 230 -12.32 -9.70 -3.28
N TRP A 231 -11.65 -8.54 -3.18
CA TRP A 231 -10.74 -8.03 -4.22
C TRP A 231 -9.38 -8.73 -4.29
N GLN A 232 -9.04 -9.58 -3.31
CA GLN A 232 -7.74 -10.23 -3.24
C GLN A 232 -7.79 -11.59 -3.91
N ASP A 233 -6.67 -11.98 -4.52
CA ASP A 233 -6.50 -13.32 -5.03
C ASP A 233 -6.67 -14.34 -3.91
N CYS A 234 -7.52 -15.33 -4.19
CA CYS A 234 -7.88 -16.38 -3.27
C CYS A 234 -6.68 -17.30 -3.00
N ASP A 235 -6.41 -17.56 -1.72
CA ASP A 235 -5.33 -18.44 -1.27
C ASP A 235 -5.77 -19.16 -0.01
N CYS A 236 -5.58 -20.48 0.02
CA CYS A 236 -6.01 -21.30 1.14
C CYS A 236 -5.06 -21.07 2.32
N MET A 237 -5.56 -20.54 3.42
CA MET A 237 -4.77 -20.34 4.66
C MET A 237 -5.01 -21.44 5.69
N VAL A 238 -5.49 -22.61 5.26
CA VAL A 238 -5.70 -23.77 6.14
C VAL A 238 -4.41 -24.58 6.20
N TRP A 239 -4.04 -24.98 7.42
CA TRP A 239 -2.93 -25.87 7.70
C TRP A 239 -3.48 -27.25 8.06
N THR A 240 -2.91 -28.29 7.48
CA THR A 240 -3.33 -29.68 7.67
C THR A 240 -2.14 -30.54 8.10
N GLU A 241 -2.39 -31.50 8.98
CA GLU A 241 -1.40 -32.51 9.35
C GLU A 241 -1.38 -33.60 8.28
N VAL A 242 -0.19 -33.91 7.78
CA VAL A 242 0.05 -34.98 6.80
C VAL A 242 1.02 -35.98 7.42
N GLU A 243 0.66 -37.26 7.40
CA GLU A 243 1.57 -38.34 7.73
C GLU A 243 2.61 -38.51 6.61
N LEU A 244 3.89 -38.40 6.97
CA LEU A 244 5.00 -38.63 6.08
C LEU A 244 5.14 -40.14 5.81
N GLY A 245 5.61 -40.50 4.62
CA GLY A 245 5.83 -41.92 4.25
C GLY A 245 6.92 -42.63 5.07
N CYS A 246 7.71 -41.90 5.85
CA CYS A 246 8.68 -42.47 6.77
C CYS A 246 8.06 -42.72 8.16
N SER A 247 8.38 -43.87 8.76
CA SER A 247 8.03 -44.20 10.13
C SER A 247 9.21 -44.92 10.81
N HIS A 248 9.22 -44.96 12.14
CA HIS A 248 10.18 -45.77 12.89
C HIS A 248 9.47 -46.64 13.93
N GLN A 249 10.15 -47.70 14.36
CA GLN A 249 9.65 -48.60 15.39
C GLN A 249 10.28 -48.24 16.73
N GLU A 250 9.47 -48.19 17.78
CA GLU A 250 9.92 -47.96 19.15
C GLU A 250 9.49 -49.15 20.02
N MET A 251 10.42 -49.68 20.81
CA MET A 251 10.13 -50.77 21.74
C MET A 251 9.21 -50.27 22.85
N VAL A 252 8.06 -50.92 23.01
CA VAL A 252 7.06 -50.53 24.02
C VAL A 252 6.95 -51.53 25.16
N GLY A 253 7.52 -52.73 25.01
CA GLY A 253 7.55 -53.72 26.07
C GLY A 253 7.95 -55.10 25.59
N TYR A 254 7.80 -56.07 26.49
CA TYR A 254 8.11 -57.47 26.27
C TYR A 254 6.86 -58.32 26.51
N ASP A 255 6.61 -59.29 25.63
CA ASP A 255 5.57 -60.29 25.79
C ASP A 255 6.18 -61.52 26.48
N GLU A 256 6.04 -61.59 27.82
CA GLU A 256 6.62 -62.69 28.61
C GLU A 256 6.06 -64.06 28.22
N ASP A 257 4.81 -64.13 27.75
CA ASP A 257 4.17 -65.40 27.37
C ASP A 257 4.70 -65.95 26.03
N LYS A 258 5.16 -65.05 25.15
CA LYS A 258 5.64 -65.40 23.80
C LYS A 258 7.15 -65.27 23.62
N ASP A 259 7.84 -64.76 24.63
CA ASP A 259 9.28 -64.46 24.57
C ASP A 259 9.62 -63.48 23.43
N GLU A 260 8.74 -62.49 23.17
CA GLU A 260 8.83 -61.58 22.02
C GLU A 260 8.84 -60.11 22.44
N ILE A 261 9.69 -59.30 21.79
CA ILE A 261 9.71 -57.84 21.97
C ILE A 261 8.53 -57.21 21.21
N ARG A 262 7.76 -56.35 21.88
CA ARG A 262 6.67 -55.59 21.27
C ARG A 262 7.15 -54.21 20.83
N TYR A 263 6.87 -53.87 19.58
CA TYR A 263 7.17 -52.57 18.98
C TYR A 263 5.89 -51.81 18.64
N ARG A 264 5.92 -50.48 18.74
CA ARG A 264 4.93 -49.59 18.12
C ARG A 264 5.54 -48.90 16.90
N VAL A 265 4.74 -48.69 15.86
CA VAL A 265 5.13 -47.83 14.75
C VAL A 265 4.79 -46.38 15.14
N VAL A 266 5.78 -45.51 15.12
CA VAL A 266 5.62 -44.08 15.35
C VAL A 266 5.58 -43.38 13.98
N PRO A 267 4.41 -42.91 13.53
CA PRO A 267 4.31 -42.15 12.29
C PRO A 267 4.95 -40.77 12.49
N HIS A 268 5.56 -40.24 11.43
CA HIS A 268 6.02 -38.85 11.41
C HIS A 268 4.95 -37.99 10.76
N VAL A 269 4.55 -36.92 11.44
CA VAL A 269 3.54 -35.98 10.95
C VAL A 269 4.16 -34.61 10.72
N GLN A 270 3.75 -33.93 9.66
CA GLN A 270 4.12 -32.56 9.37
C GLN A 270 2.87 -31.71 9.14
N THR A 271 2.85 -30.52 9.72
CA THR A 271 1.82 -29.52 9.44
C THR A 271 2.21 -28.74 8.18
N VAL A 272 1.42 -28.89 7.11
CA VAL A 272 1.66 -28.24 5.82
C VAL A 272 0.48 -27.34 5.44
N LYS A 273 0.75 -26.29 4.67
CA LYS A 273 -0.31 -25.45 4.11
C LYS A 273 -1.06 -26.24 3.04
N CYS A 274 -2.38 -26.12 3.01
CA CYS A 274 -3.22 -26.80 2.04
C CYS A 274 -2.75 -26.50 0.60
N GLY A 275 -2.50 -27.57 -0.18
CA GLY A 275 -1.98 -27.49 -1.55
C GLY A 275 -0.46 -27.52 -1.67
N GLU A 276 0.29 -27.42 -0.56
CA GLU A 276 1.74 -27.58 -0.54
C GLU A 276 2.13 -29.04 -0.23
N SER A 277 3.29 -29.46 -0.74
CA SER A 277 3.85 -30.79 -0.46
C SER A 277 4.65 -30.79 0.84
N PRO A 278 4.62 -31.88 1.63
CA PRO A 278 5.45 -32.02 2.82
C PRO A 278 6.95 -32.03 2.46
N LEU A 279 7.76 -31.55 3.40
CA LEU A 279 9.22 -31.58 3.30
C LEU A 279 9.75 -32.97 3.67
N GLU A 280 11.03 -33.20 3.38
CA GLU A 280 11.71 -34.40 3.86
C GLU A 280 11.77 -34.43 5.39
N CYS A 281 11.70 -35.64 5.96
CA CYS A 281 11.71 -35.81 7.40
C CYS A 281 13.10 -35.59 8.00
N ASP A 282 13.21 -34.59 8.88
CA ASP A 282 14.41 -34.24 9.64
C ASP A 282 14.42 -34.79 11.07
N ARG A 283 13.38 -35.54 11.47
CA ARG A 283 13.27 -36.09 12.82
C ARG A 283 14.40 -37.07 13.11
N VAL A 284 15.17 -36.79 14.15
CA VAL A 284 16.29 -37.61 14.60
C VAL A 284 15.76 -38.90 15.24
N VAL A 285 16.22 -40.06 14.73
CA VAL A 285 15.84 -41.39 15.21
C VAL A 285 17.09 -42.24 15.45
N PRO A 286 17.07 -43.18 16.40
CA PRO A 286 18.16 -44.14 16.58
C PRO A 286 18.21 -45.09 15.38
N LYS A 287 19.39 -45.29 14.82
CA LYS A 287 19.67 -46.27 13.76
C LYS A 287 20.95 -47.01 14.06
N VAL A 288 20.98 -48.31 13.78
CA VAL A 288 22.19 -49.13 13.95
C VAL A 288 22.98 -49.11 12.65
N ARG A 289 24.27 -48.79 12.72
CA ARG A 289 25.19 -48.91 11.59
C ARG A 289 25.45 -50.36 11.26
N SER A 290 25.36 -50.74 10.00
CA SER A 290 25.59 -52.13 9.58
C SER A 290 27.06 -52.52 9.59
N GLU A 291 27.96 -51.55 9.44
CA GLU A 291 29.42 -51.78 9.36
C GLU A 291 30.05 -52.06 10.73
N CYS A 292 29.64 -51.32 11.77
CA CYS A 292 30.23 -51.37 13.10
C CYS A 292 29.24 -51.74 14.23
N MET A 293 27.96 -51.94 13.91
CA MET A 293 26.89 -52.25 14.88
C MET A 293 26.65 -51.18 15.97
N HIS A 294 27.29 -50.01 15.88
CA HIS A 294 27.01 -48.91 16.79
C HIS A 294 25.65 -48.26 16.50
N GLU A 295 24.94 -47.90 17.56
CA GLU A 295 23.72 -47.11 17.48
C GLU A 295 24.06 -45.62 17.36
N VAL A 296 23.57 -44.98 16.29
CA VAL A 296 23.75 -43.56 16.01
C VAL A 296 22.40 -42.86 15.88
N HIS A 297 22.33 -41.60 16.29
CA HIS A 297 21.12 -40.79 16.21
C HIS A 297 21.23 -39.84 15.01
N VAL A 298 20.51 -40.15 13.93
CA VAL A 298 20.56 -39.38 12.67
C VAL A 298 19.15 -39.07 12.17
N PRO A 299 18.95 -38.02 11.34
CA PRO A 299 17.66 -37.74 10.72
C PRO A 299 17.11 -38.95 9.96
N CYS A 300 15.78 -39.10 9.97
CA CYS A 300 15.12 -40.27 9.39
C CYS A 300 15.44 -40.47 7.90
N ASN A 301 15.61 -39.39 7.13
CA ASN A 301 16.00 -39.44 5.71
C ASN A 301 17.51 -39.71 5.47
N VAL A 302 18.35 -39.64 6.51
CA VAL A 302 19.81 -39.84 6.41
C VAL A 302 20.17 -41.30 6.62
N ASP A 303 21.07 -41.81 5.77
CA ASP A 303 21.66 -43.15 5.91
C ASP A 303 22.79 -43.13 6.96
N PRO A 304 22.70 -43.93 8.03
CA PRO A 304 23.66 -43.91 9.15
C PRO A 304 25.08 -44.36 8.76
N ASN A 305 25.26 -45.01 7.61
CA ASN A 305 26.57 -45.47 7.15
C ASN A 305 27.29 -44.46 6.24
N LYS A 306 26.66 -43.34 5.86
CA LYS A 306 27.28 -42.37 4.94
C LYS A 306 28.39 -41.52 5.56
N GLU A 307 28.42 -41.38 6.88
CA GLU A 307 29.42 -40.57 7.60
C GLU A 307 30.32 -41.45 8.47
N ALA A 308 31.45 -40.91 8.95
CA ALA A 308 32.35 -41.62 9.85
C ALA A 308 31.70 -41.87 11.22
N CYS A 309 32.01 -43.00 11.86
CA CYS A 309 31.43 -43.35 13.16
C CYS A 309 32.29 -42.78 14.28
N HIS A 310 31.81 -41.74 14.95
CA HIS A 310 32.55 -41.15 16.08
C HIS A 310 32.83 -42.17 17.21
N LEU A 311 31.96 -43.18 17.38
CA LEU A 311 32.16 -44.24 18.37
C LEU A 311 33.30 -45.19 17.98
N CYS A 312 33.45 -45.49 16.68
CA CYS A 312 34.64 -46.22 16.19
C CYS A 312 35.91 -45.38 16.39
N GLU A 313 35.88 -44.09 16.07
CA GLU A 313 37.03 -43.21 16.26
C GLU A 313 37.43 -43.08 17.75
N GLU A 314 36.45 -43.12 18.66
CA GLU A 314 36.70 -43.15 20.10
C GLU A 314 37.28 -44.48 20.57
N GLU A 315 36.77 -45.61 20.07
CA GLU A 315 37.32 -46.94 20.35
C GLU A 315 38.76 -47.06 19.86
N GLU A 316 39.05 -46.70 18.61
CA GLU A 316 40.40 -46.70 18.04
C GLU A 316 41.36 -45.82 18.85
N ARG A 317 40.92 -44.63 19.27
CA ARG A 317 41.73 -43.73 20.11
C ARG A 317 42.03 -44.35 21.48
N ARG A 318 41.05 -45.00 22.11
CA ARG A 318 41.25 -45.68 23.40
C ARG A 318 42.21 -46.86 23.28
N GLU A 319 42.08 -47.66 22.23
CA GLU A 319 42.99 -48.77 21.95
C GLU A 319 44.43 -48.27 21.72
N ALA A 320 44.60 -47.17 20.97
CA ALA A 320 45.90 -46.55 20.74
C ALA A 320 46.53 -46.00 22.04
N GLU A 321 45.75 -45.37 22.90
CA GLU A 321 46.21 -44.89 24.21
C GLU A 321 46.63 -46.04 25.13
N GLU A 322 45.87 -47.15 25.14
CA GLU A 322 46.19 -48.33 25.94
C GLU A 322 47.46 -49.02 25.43
N ALA A 323 47.61 -49.19 24.12
CA ALA A 323 48.82 -49.74 23.50
C ALA A 323 50.06 -48.86 23.80
N ALA A 324 49.91 -47.53 23.77
CA ALA A 324 50.99 -46.60 24.12
C ALA A 324 51.39 -46.72 25.59
N ARG A 325 50.42 -46.90 26.51
CA ARG A 325 50.69 -47.14 27.94
C ARG A 325 51.43 -48.46 28.16
N GLN A 326 51.01 -49.53 27.50
CA GLN A 326 51.67 -50.84 27.60
C GLN A 326 53.12 -50.77 27.11
N LYS A 327 53.35 -50.13 25.95
CA LYS A 327 54.71 -49.94 25.41
C LYS A 327 55.61 -49.13 26.35
N ALA A 328 55.09 -48.04 26.94
CA ALA A 328 55.84 -47.24 27.89
C ALA A 328 56.18 -48.01 29.17
N GLU A 329 55.30 -48.90 29.62
CA GLU A 329 55.59 -49.79 30.76
C GLU A 329 56.66 -50.83 30.44
N GLU A 330 56.64 -51.42 29.24
CA GLU A 330 57.69 -52.33 28.77
C GLU A 330 59.05 -51.64 28.67
N GLU A 331 59.11 -50.43 28.10
CA GLU A 331 60.33 -49.63 28.01
C GLU A 331 60.88 -49.28 29.40
N ARG A 332 60.02 -48.94 30.36
CA ARG A 332 60.42 -48.69 31.76
C ARG A 332 61.01 -49.94 32.40
N ARG A 333 60.36 -51.10 32.25
CA ARG A 333 60.86 -52.38 32.77
C ARG A 333 62.21 -52.78 32.15
N ALA A 334 62.40 -52.51 30.85
CA ALA A 334 63.66 -52.75 30.18
C ALA A 334 64.79 -51.87 30.73
N LEU A 335 64.52 -50.59 30.99
CA LEU A 335 65.48 -49.66 31.58
C LEU A 335 65.88 -50.06 33.01
N GLU A 336 64.90 -50.41 33.85
CA GLU A 336 65.14 -50.91 35.22
C GLU A 336 66.01 -52.18 35.20
N ALA A 337 65.74 -53.10 34.27
CA ALA A 337 66.55 -54.31 34.11
C ALA A 337 67.99 -54.01 33.64
N GLN A 338 68.17 -53.00 32.77
CA GLN A 338 69.50 -52.56 32.35
C GLN A 338 70.29 -51.93 33.50
N GLN A 339 69.65 -51.02 34.26
CA GLN A 339 70.27 -50.39 35.44
C GLN A 339 70.68 -51.42 36.50
N ALA A 340 69.83 -52.43 36.75
CA ALA A 340 70.16 -53.51 37.67
C ALA A 340 71.38 -54.33 37.20
N ARG A 341 71.54 -54.55 35.89
CA ARG A 341 72.73 -55.21 35.33
C ARG A 341 73.98 -54.37 35.50
N GLU A 342 73.90 -53.07 35.19
CA GLU A 342 75.03 -52.13 35.34
C GLU A 342 75.47 -51.99 36.81
N GLU A 343 74.52 -51.92 37.75
CA GLU A 343 74.84 -51.93 39.19
C GLU A 343 75.48 -53.25 39.65
N ALA A 344 75.01 -54.39 39.14
CA ALA A 344 75.60 -55.69 39.44
C ALA A 344 77.04 -55.80 38.91
N GLU A 345 77.30 -55.31 37.70
CA GLU A 345 78.66 -55.24 37.13
C GLU A 345 79.57 -54.31 37.93
N LYS A 346 79.06 -53.14 38.34
CA LYS A 346 79.81 -52.19 39.18
C LYS A 346 80.18 -52.80 40.52
N LYS A 347 79.23 -53.44 41.22
CA LYS A 347 79.49 -54.14 42.49
C LYS A 347 80.49 -55.29 42.31
N ALA A 348 80.40 -56.03 41.21
CA ALA A 348 81.35 -57.09 40.90
C ALA A 348 82.78 -56.55 40.64
N ARG A 349 82.89 -55.37 40.02
CA ARG A 349 84.18 -54.69 39.81
C ARG A 349 84.77 -54.15 41.12
N GLU A 350 83.97 -53.50 41.94
CA GLU A 350 84.38 -53.03 43.28
C GLU A 350 84.86 -54.19 44.17
N ALA A 351 84.16 -55.32 44.16
CA ALA A 351 84.57 -56.53 44.88
C ALA A 351 85.89 -57.15 44.37
N ARG A 352 86.21 -57.01 43.07
CA ARG A 352 87.50 -57.43 42.51
C ARG A 352 88.64 -56.49 42.92
N GLU A 353 88.39 -55.18 42.92
CA GLU A 353 89.36 -54.16 43.33
C GLU A 353 89.67 -54.24 44.85
N GLU A 354 88.71 -54.68 45.69
CA GLU A 354 88.95 -54.97 47.12
C GLU A 354 89.75 -56.25 47.36
N ALA A 355 89.67 -57.24 46.47
CA ALA A 355 90.40 -58.50 46.60
C ALA A 355 91.89 -58.41 46.18
N GLU A 356 92.28 -57.35 45.47
CA GLU A 356 93.66 -57.10 45.01
C GLU A 356 94.48 -56.16 45.94
N LYS A 357 93.88 -55.62 47.00
CA LYS A 357 94.55 -54.87 48.08
C LYS A 357 94.79 -55.76 49.29
#